data_AF-A0A662YL38-F1
#
_entry.id   AF-A0A662YL38-F1
#
_cell.length_a   1.000
_cell.length_b   1.000
_cell.length_c   1.000
_cell.angle_alpha   90.00
_cell.angle_beta   90.00
_cell.angle_gamma   90.00
#
_symmetry.space_group_name_H-M   'P 1'
#
loop_
_entity.id
_entity.type
_entity.pdbx_description
1 polymer ?
#
loop_
_entity_poly.entity_id
_entity_poly.type
_entity_poly.pdbx_seq_one_letter_code
_entity_poly.pdbx_strand_id
1 'polypeptide(L)'
;MESCGVPICSRGGEQVQSSPVQSSPVQALQLSMQFVIFHCILLELPTDKALCRGEIMLLPACKHPVLLREAATDHNIDNTTALLREWLRNVQELYHYVEWRPMEEPQSYTDEMGPKHWTSSRFNHVMKLRQAALKAARQRWADYILFADADNLLTNRQVLNLMIAENRTIVAPMLDSRTLYSNFWCGITPQGFYKRTPDYLPIREWKKLGCFAVPMVHSTFLIHLQREATHSLAFHPPHPDYTWAFDDIMVFAFSVRQAGIQMYLSNREHYGYLTIPLKAQQTLQDEVDSFIHVQIEAMIDRPPIEPSQHLHLPAKRLDRMGFDEIFLINLKRRRDRRERTVRSLEAQGISATVTDAVDGKALNTSQLQALGIEMLPGYEDPYSRRVLTRGEIGCFLSHYHTWKETVDRGLQSVLVLEDDRPEQAVAGVPNLVEADYSYWTLGYALSQQGALKLLRAEPLGKMLPVDEFLPVMFNKHPVKKYMEHFEPRELLAFSAEPLLLFPTHYTGDAGYVSDTETSTIWDNEGVETDWDRQHSQRSRKARQQGHISTAGQNRVDSAGATARDEL
;
A
#
# COMPACT_ATOMS: atom_id res chain seq x y z
N MET A 1 46.35 26.84 61.58
CA MET A 1 46.59 25.45 62.04
C MET A 1 45.99 24.56 60.98
N GLU A 2 46.66 23.80 60.11
CA GLU A 2 48.05 23.44 59.76
C GLU A 2 47.90 23.04 58.26
N SER A 3 48.66 23.53 57.26
CA SER A 3 49.97 23.01 56.76
C SER A 3 50.06 21.47 56.77
N CYS A 4 50.56 20.71 55.80
CA CYS A 4 51.42 20.83 54.61
C CYS A 4 51.26 19.47 53.86
N GLY A 5 51.59 19.30 52.58
CA GLY A 5 52.95 19.38 52.05
C GLY A 5 53.07 18.79 50.64
N VAL A 6 54.06 19.32 49.93
CA VAL A 6 54.47 19.07 48.53
C VAL A 6 55.45 17.88 48.48
N PRO A 7 55.82 17.35 47.30
CA PRO A 7 57.15 17.73 46.78
C PRO A 7 57.23 17.96 45.26
N ILE A 8 58.19 18.81 44.90
CA ILE A 8 58.64 19.22 43.56
C ILE A 8 59.92 18.43 43.21
N CYS A 9 60.10 18.06 41.94
CA CYS A 9 61.39 17.97 41.20
C CYS A 9 61.06 17.65 39.73
N SER A 10 61.72 18.13 38.67
CA SER A 10 62.80 19.10 38.47
C SER A 10 63.04 19.27 36.94
N ARG A 11 63.20 20.52 36.50
CA ARG A 11 64.02 21.07 35.39
C ARG A 11 64.34 20.25 34.12
N GLY A 12 64.15 20.91 32.98
CA GLY A 12 64.93 20.69 31.74
C GLY A 12 64.32 21.45 30.56
N GLY A 13 64.87 22.61 30.22
CA GLY A 13 64.46 23.38 29.05
C GLY A 13 65.42 23.19 27.88
N GLU A 14 64.92 23.37 26.66
CA GLU A 14 65.71 23.79 25.50
C GLU A 14 64.77 24.45 24.47
N GLN A 15 65.04 25.72 24.17
CA GLN A 15 64.55 26.44 23.00
C GLN A 15 65.49 26.15 21.82
N VAL A 16 65.03 26.32 20.57
CA VAL A 16 65.57 27.30 19.59
C VAL A 16 64.94 27.10 18.19
N GLN A 17 64.27 28.18 17.74
CA GLN A 17 64.26 28.86 16.41
C GLN A 17 63.94 28.04 15.12
N SER A 18 63.14 28.52 14.15
CA SER A 18 63.23 29.83 13.48
C SER A 18 61.92 30.30 12.78
N SER A 19 61.70 31.60 12.82
CA SER A 19 60.61 32.46 12.28
C SER A 19 60.88 32.90 10.81
N PRO A 20 60.32 34.00 10.21
CA PRO A 20 59.05 34.78 10.39
C PRO A 20 58.33 35.04 9.01
N VAL A 21 57.16 35.69 8.85
CA VAL A 21 56.92 37.16 8.76
C VAL A 21 55.46 37.44 8.31
N GLN A 22 54.75 38.30 9.08
CA GLN A 22 53.74 39.37 8.78
C GLN A 22 52.56 39.09 7.81
N SER A 23 51.32 39.57 7.99
CA SER A 23 50.79 40.81 8.60
C SER A 23 49.27 40.68 8.90
N SER A 24 48.76 41.34 9.95
CA SER A 24 47.32 41.58 10.20
C SER A 24 46.75 42.70 9.30
N PRO A 25 45.50 43.17 9.49
CA PRO A 25 44.19 42.50 9.51
C PRO A 25 43.28 43.10 8.40
N VAL A 26 42.45 42.29 7.73
CA VAL A 26 41.39 42.83 6.88
C VAL A 26 40.10 42.05 7.14
N GLN A 27 39.08 42.79 7.55
CA GLN A 27 37.69 42.35 7.54
C GLN A 27 37.37 41.74 6.17
N ALA A 28 37.08 40.45 6.15
CA ALA A 28 36.41 39.81 5.02
C ALA A 28 35.17 39.11 5.57
N LEU A 29 34.03 39.61 5.12
CA LEU A 29 32.72 38.97 5.19
C LEU A 29 32.86 37.45 4.99
N GLN A 30 32.37 36.67 5.95
CA GLN A 30 31.96 35.29 5.68
C GLN A 30 30.45 35.21 5.88
N LEU A 31 29.76 35.76 4.90
CA LEU A 31 28.35 35.55 4.65
C LEU A 31 28.15 34.15 4.05
N SER A 32 27.13 33.47 4.57
CA SER A 32 26.20 32.58 3.88
C SER A 32 26.71 31.29 3.22
N MET A 33 26.28 30.16 3.76
CA MET A 33 25.31 29.28 3.10
C MET A 33 24.56 28.51 4.20
N GLN A 34 23.52 29.14 4.75
CA GLN A 34 22.53 28.45 5.59
C GLN A 34 21.52 27.82 4.64
N PHE A 35 21.59 26.51 4.43
CA PHE A 35 20.50 25.79 3.79
C PHE A 35 19.34 25.67 4.78
N VAL A 36 18.20 26.29 4.47
CA VAL A 36 17.02 26.28 5.34
C VAL A 36 15.90 25.54 4.62
N ILE A 37 15.57 24.32 5.06
CA ILE A 37 14.49 23.51 4.47
C ILE A 37 13.27 23.55 5.38
N PHE A 38 12.14 24.00 4.84
CA PHE A 38 10.85 24.09 5.52
C PHE A 38 9.98 22.89 5.17
N HIS A 39 9.52 22.15 6.16
CA HIS A 39 8.49 21.13 6.00
C HIS A 39 7.17 21.68 6.52
N CYS A 40 6.21 21.86 5.62
CA CYS A 40 4.84 22.08 6.04
C CYS A 40 4.07 20.76 5.90
N ILE A 41 3.76 20.14 7.03
CA ILE A 41 2.76 19.08 7.05
C ILE A 41 1.44 19.73 7.42
N LEU A 42 0.60 19.94 6.42
CA LEU A 42 -0.78 20.32 6.65
C LEU A 42 -1.56 19.04 6.88
N LEU A 43 -2.02 18.88 8.10
CA LEU A 43 -2.84 17.75 8.50
C LEU A 43 -4.28 18.19 8.29
N GLU A 44 -4.63 18.27 7.03
CA GLU A 44 -6.01 18.16 6.59
C GLU A 44 -6.44 16.76 6.99
N LEU A 45 -7.27 16.56 8.03
CA LEU A 45 -8.21 15.43 8.18
C LEU A 45 -8.80 15.36 9.59
N PRO A 46 -10.13 15.20 9.71
CA PRO A 46 -10.77 14.63 10.87
C PRO A 46 -10.63 13.12 10.74
N THR A 47 -9.51 12.47 11.08
CA THR A 47 -9.55 11.03 11.40
C THR A 47 -8.32 10.56 12.14
N ASP A 48 -8.46 9.47 12.93
CA ASP A 48 -7.49 8.75 13.80
C ASP A 48 -6.20 8.25 13.09
N LYS A 49 -5.70 9.03 12.11
CA LYS A 49 -4.66 8.70 11.13
C LYS A 49 -3.27 8.75 11.72
N ALA A 50 -3.09 9.53 12.77
CA ALA A 50 -1.82 9.52 13.49
C ALA A 50 -1.62 8.23 14.32
N LEU A 51 -2.62 7.32 14.38
CA LEU A 51 -2.53 6.06 15.14
C LEU A 51 -1.95 4.93 14.29
N CYS A 52 -1.63 5.21 13.04
CA CYS A 52 -1.54 4.16 12.06
C CYS A 52 -0.59 4.57 10.92
N ARG A 53 0.66 4.18 11.15
CA ARG A 53 1.54 3.57 10.14
C ARG A 53 2.49 4.50 9.39
N GLY A 54 3.48 3.84 8.82
CA GLY A 54 4.87 4.22 8.82
C GLY A 54 5.29 5.51 8.14
N GLU A 55 6.20 6.18 8.84
CA GLU A 55 6.78 7.44 8.39
C GLU A 55 5.72 8.49 8.00
N ILE A 56 4.54 8.50 8.63
CA ILE A 56 3.96 9.81 8.97
C ILE A 56 5.02 10.47 9.81
N MET A 57 5.71 11.36 9.11
CA MET A 57 6.68 12.34 9.54
C MET A 57 8.14 12.02 9.19
N LEU A 58 8.42 12.39 7.95
CA LEU A 58 9.57 13.18 7.52
C LEU A 58 10.93 12.51 7.78
N LEU A 59 11.47 11.99 6.68
CA LEU A 59 12.89 11.95 6.32
C LEU A 59 13.84 11.66 7.49
N PRO A 60 14.53 10.51 7.52
CA PRO A 60 15.54 10.27 8.54
C PRO A 60 16.47 11.48 8.60
N ALA A 61 16.55 12.10 9.79
CA ALA A 61 17.24 13.34 10.06
C ALA A 61 18.44 13.49 9.12
N CYS A 62 18.28 14.27 8.05
CA CYS A 62 19.38 14.53 7.15
C CYS A 62 20.49 15.14 8.02
N LYS A 63 21.75 14.76 7.77
CA LYS A 63 22.91 15.45 8.37
C LYS A 63 23.02 16.93 7.93
N HIS A 64 22.04 17.43 7.17
CA HIS A 64 21.87 18.80 6.75
C HIS A 64 20.75 19.46 7.57
N PRO A 65 20.87 20.74 7.94
CA PRO A 65 19.94 21.40 8.84
C PRO A 65 18.52 21.45 8.23
N VAL A 66 17.66 20.51 8.62
CA VAL A 66 16.21 20.62 8.40
C VAL A 66 15.71 21.62 9.42
N LEU A 67 15.49 22.85 8.94
CA LEU A 67 15.46 23.99 9.85
C LEU A 67 14.08 24.18 10.50
N LEU A 68 13.02 23.64 9.91
CA LEU A 68 11.69 24.12 10.29
C LEU A 68 10.56 23.18 9.89
N ARG A 69 9.76 22.77 10.87
CA ARG A 69 8.49 22.09 10.64
C ARG A 69 7.33 22.99 11.07
N GLU A 70 6.36 23.24 10.19
CA GLU A 70 5.03 23.72 10.59
C GLU A 70 4.03 22.55 10.45
N ALA A 71 3.33 22.26 11.54
CA ALA A 71 2.23 21.32 11.55
C ALA A 71 0.96 22.04 12.02
N ALA A 72 -0.08 21.96 11.19
CA ALA A 72 -1.40 22.47 11.50
C ALA A 72 -2.41 21.35 11.31
N THR A 73 -3.39 21.27 12.21
CA THR A 73 -4.54 20.38 12.06
C THR A 73 -5.80 21.20 11.85
N ASP A 74 -6.77 20.61 11.17
CA ASP A 74 -8.00 21.31 10.77
C ASP A 74 -9.25 20.51 11.16
N HIS A 75 -9.97 20.99 12.18
CA HIS A 75 -11.29 20.48 12.60
C HIS A 75 -11.31 18.96 12.81
N ASN A 76 -10.42 18.46 13.68
CA ASN A 76 -10.29 17.03 13.94
C ASN A 76 -11.45 16.51 14.80
N ILE A 77 -11.98 15.32 14.51
CA ILE A 77 -13.07 14.66 15.28
C ILE A 77 -12.60 13.37 15.98
N ASP A 78 -11.29 13.17 16.03
CA ASP A 78 -10.57 11.95 16.36
C ASP A 78 -9.28 12.27 17.14
N ASN A 79 -8.42 11.26 17.35
CA ASN A 79 -7.22 11.37 18.18
C ASN A 79 -5.98 12.00 17.51
N THR A 80 -6.11 12.55 16.29
CA THR A 80 -5.00 13.10 15.50
C THR A 80 -4.22 14.15 16.25
N THR A 81 -4.90 15.12 16.89
CA THR A 81 -4.23 16.19 17.64
C THR A 81 -3.34 15.63 18.75
N ALA A 82 -3.80 14.61 19.47
CA ALA A 82 -3.05 14.02 20.59
C ALA A 82 -1.84 13.22 20.10
N LEU A 83 -2.00 12.43 19.04
CA LEU A 83 -0.93 11.61 18.48
C LEU A 83 0.16 12.47 17.83
N LEU A 84 -0.22 13.54 17.13
CA LEU A 84 0.74 14.50 16.60
C LEU A 84 1.52 15.19 17.71
N ARG A 85 0.82 15.59 18.79
CA ARG A 85 1.46 16.18 19.96
C ARG A 85 2.47 15.22 20.58
N GLU A 86 2.12 13.95 20.72
CA GLU A 86 3.03 12.91 21.22
C GLU A 86 4.25 12.75 20.31
N TRP A 87 4.02 12.56 19.00
CA TRP A 87 5.10 12.40 18.04
C TRP A 87 6.03 13.63 18.03
N LEU A 88 5.46 14.85 18.00
CA LEU A 88 6.23 16.09 17.98
C LEU A 88 7.12 16.22 19.22
N ARG A 89 6.61 15.84 20.40
CA ARG A 89 7.38 15.82 21.64
C ARG A 89 8.61 14.91 21.54
N ASN A 90 8.46 13.78 20.85
CA ASN A 90 9.50 12.73 20.78
C ASN A 90 10.57 12.98 19.70
N VAL A 91 10.31 13.89 18.75
CA VAL A 91 11.22 14.17 17.62
C VAL A 91 11.67 15.62 17.51
N GLN A 92 11.12 16.54 18.32
CA GLN A 92 11.42 17.98 18.25
C GLN A 92 12.92 18.27 18.22
N GLU A 93 13.74 17.49 18.93
CA GLU A 93 15.19 17.64 19.01
C GLU A 93 15.92 17.32 17.69
N LEU A 94 15.27 16.59 16.77
CA LEU A 94 15.78 16.29 15.43
C LEU A 94 15.62 17.48 14.47
N TYR A 95 14.84 18.48 14.84
CA TYR A 95 14.55 19.66 14.04
C TYR A 95 15.15 20.89 14.70
N HIS A 96 15.61 21.86 13.90
CA HIS A 96 16.09 23.13 14.46
C HIS A 96 14.95 23.94 15.10
N TYR A 97 13.75 23.87 14.53
CA TYR A 97 12.55 24.51 15.05
C TYR A 97 11.28 23.76 14.62
N VAL A 98 10.29 23.73 15.51
CA VAL A 98 8.97 23.17 15.26
C VAL A 98 7.90 24.19 15.65
N GLU A 99 7.04 24.55 14.70
CA GLU A 99 5.81 25.30 14.92
C GLU A 99 4.62 24.35 14.92
N TRP A 100 3.83 24.38 15.99
CA TRP A 100 2.63 23.58 16.13
C TRP A 100 1.42 24.49 16.34
N ARG A 101 0.43 24.38 15.45
CA ARG A 101 -0.81 25.19 15.47
C ARG A 101 -2.02 24.26 15.52
N PRO A 102 -2.37 23.71 16.69
CA PRO A 102 -3.55 22.87 16.83
C PRO A 102 -4.81 23.71 16.72
N MET A 103 -5.81 23.17 16.04
CA MET A 103 -7.17 23.68 16.04
C MET A 103 -8.10 22.53 16.40
N GLU A 104 -8.52 22.53 17.66
CA GLU A 104 -9.44 21.52 18.22
C GLU A 104 -10.91 21.96 18.06
N GLU A 105 -11.16 23.27 17.88
CA GLU A 105 -12.51 23.83 17.78
C GLU A 105 -12.61 24.91 16.68
N PRO A 106 -13.71 24.94 15.89
CA PRO A 106 -14.78 23.94 15.89
C PRO A 106 -14.31 22.59 15.31
N GLN A 107 -15.06 21.53 15.61
CA GLN A 107 -14.78 20.18 15.10
C GLN A 107 -15.32 19.93 13.68
N SER A 108 -16.09 20.87 13.14
CA SER A 108 -16.76 20.75 11.84
C SER A 108 -16.99 22.11 11.19
N TYR A 109 -17.08 22.14 9.86
CA TYR A 109 -17.53 23.31 9.11
C TYR A 109 -19.06 23.39 9.08
N THR A 110 -19.64 24.59 9.16
CA THR A 110 -21.10 24.77 9.19
C THR A 110 -21.82 24.35 7.91
N ASP A 111 -21.10 24.35 6.79
CA ASP A 111 -21.60 24.00 5.46
C ASP A 111 -21.27 22.56 5.04
N GLU A 112 -20.65 21.77 5.92
CA GLU A 112 -20.25 20.40 5.58
C GLU A 112 -21.34 19.36 5.89
N MET A 113 -21.41 18.31 5.08
CA MET A 113 -22.33 17.17 5.31
C MET A 113 -21.66 16.07 6.13
N GLY A 114 -20.34 16.10 6.20
CA GLY A 114 -19.52 15.09 6.82
C GLY A 114 -18.02 15.38 6.62
N PRO A 115 -17.15 14.59 7.25
CA PRO A 115 -15.71 14.87 7.35
C PRO A 115 -14.96 14.81 6.01
N LYS A 116 -15.57 14.23 4.97
CA LYS A 116 -15.03 14.14 3.60
C LYS A 116 -15.64 15.13 2.64
N HIS A 117 -16.59 15.96 3.09
CA HIS A 117 -17.15 17.02 2.26
C HIS A 117 -16.17 18.21 2.20
N TRP A 118 -15.71 18.53 0.98
CA TRP A 118 -14.81 19.64 0.71
C TRP A 118 -15.58 20.90 0.33
N THR A 119 -16.00 21.67 1.34
CA THR A 119 -16.75 22.92 1.14
C THR A 119 -15.84 24.08 0.76
N SER A 120 -16.41 25.13 0.16
CA SER A 120 -15.67 26.37 -0.12
C SER A 120 -15.06 26.99 1.14
N SER A 121 -15.75 26.88 2.29
CA SER A 121 -15.26 27.36 3.58
C SER A 121 -13.99 26.61 4.01
N ARG A 122 -13.98 25.28 3.83
CA ARG A 122 -12.85 24.42 4.11
C ARG A 122 -11.67 24.66 3.17
N PHE A 123 -11.90 24.74 1.86
CA PHE A 123 -10.86 25.10 0.90
C PHE A 123 -10.22 26.45 1.23
N ASN A 124 -11.04 27.45 1.57
CA ASN A 124 -10.56 28.77 1.96
C ASN A 124 -9.67 28.72 3.21
N HIS A 125 -10.03 27.90 4.18
CA HIS A 125 -9.25 27.72 5.40
C HIS A 125 -7.89 27.05 5.11
N VAL A 126 -7.91 25.93 4.40
CA VAL A 126 -6.69 25.20 3.99
C VAL A 126 -5.75 26.08 3.18
N MET A 127 -6.27 26.85 2.22
CA MET A 127 -5.46 27.78 1.43
C MET A 127 -4.80 28.85 2.30
N LYS A 128 -5.47 29.33 3.36
CA LYS A 128 -4.87 30.26 4.33
C LYS A 128 -3.75 29.61 5.13
N LEU A 129 -3.89 28.35 5.52
CA LEU A 129 -2.82 27.60 6.20
C LEU A 129 -1.62 27.39 5.27
N ARG A 130 -1.83 26.93 4.02
CA ARG A 130 -0.78 26.82 2.99
C ARG A 130 -0.07 28.16 2.76
N GLN A 131 -0.84 29.24 2.70
CA GLN A 131 -0.29 30.58 2.52
C GLN A 131 0.53 31.05 3.73
N ALA A 132 0.08 30.77 4.95
CA ALA A 132 0.79 31.13 6.17
C ALA A 132 2.14 30.42 6.24
N ALA A 133 2.17 29.13 5.89
CA ALA A 133 3.39 28.35 5.80
C ALA A 133 4.37 28.88 4.74
N LEU A 134 3.88 29.20 3.54
CA LEU A 134 4.70 29.80 2.49
C LEU A 134 5.31 31.14 2.93
N LYS A 135 4.53 31.97 3.62
CA LYS A 135 4.99 33.25 4.17
C LYS A 135 6.03 33.04 5.27
N ALA A 136 5.78 32.11 6.18
CA ALA A 136 6.68 31.76 7.27
C ALA A 136 8.04 31.26 6.76
N ALA A 137 8.04 30.42 5.72
CA ALA A 137 9.25 29.93 5.07
C ALA A 137 10.06 31.07 4.46
N ARG A 138 9.42 31.98 3.72
CA ARG A 138 10.07 33.17 3.14
C ARG A 138 10.65 34.09 4.22
N GLN A 139 9.90 34.36 5.29
CA GLN A 139 10.33 35.22 6.40
C GLN A 139 11.54 34.67 7.15
N ARG A 140 11.75 33.35 7.12
CA ARG A 140 12.88 32.67 7.75
C ARG A 140 13.97 32.29 6.74
N TRP A 141 13.90 32.83 5.53
CA TRP A 141 14.94 32.71 4.50
C TRP A 141 15.18 31.24 4.12
N ALA A 142 14.09 30.47 4.03
CA ALA A 142 14.12 29.10 3.53
C ALA A 142 14.53 29.04 2.07
N ASP A 143 15.40 28.07 1.74
CA ASP A 143 15.81 27.80 0.36
C ASP A 143 14.78 26.97 -0.38
N TYR A 144 14.17 26.04 0.37
CA TYR A 144 13.16 25.12 -0.11
C TYR A 144 12.02 25.01 0.89
N ILE A 145 10.81 24.79 0.37
CA ILE A 145 9.65 24.36 1.16
C ILE A 145 9.07 23.08 0.54
N LEU A 146 8.93 22.03 1.35
CA LEU A 146 8.18 20.83 1.01
C LEU A 146 6.78 20.93 1.61
N PHE A 147 5.77 20.92 0.76
CA PHE A 147 4.38 20.65 1.17
C PHE A 147 4.15 19.15 1.10
N ALA A 148 3.62 18.57 2.16
CA ALA A 148 3.25 17.16 2.22
C ALA A 148 1.92 16.99 2.97
N ASP A 149 0.94 16.41 2.28
CA ASP A 149 -0.35 16.05 2.87
C ASP A 149 -0.20 14.82 3.79
N ALA A 150 -1.05 14.74 4.81
CA ALA A 150 -1.01 13.73 5.88
C ALA A 150 -1.24 12.29 5.40
N ASP A 151 -1.96 12.16 4.30
CA ASP A 151 -2.45 10.91 3.73
C ASP A 151 -1.54 10.38 2.60
N ASN A 152 -0.40 11.03 2.40
CA ASN A 152 0.67 10.58 1.52
C ASN A 152 1.75 9.82 2.31
N LEU A 153 1.97 8.56 1.93
CA LEU A 153 2.93 7.66 2.56
C LEU A 153 4.28 7.71 1.82
N LEU A 154 5.18 8.57 2.28
CA LEU A 154 6.53 8.68 1.72
C LEU A 154 7.42 7.54 2.25
N THR A 155 7.57 6.48 1.46
CA THR A 155 8.36 5.29 1.84
C THR A 155 9.83 5.41 1.45
N ASN A 156 10.16 6.31 0.52
CA ASN A 156 11.55 6.57 0.13
C ASN A 156 12.19 7.64 1.02
N ARG A 157 13.08 7.20 1.90
CA ARG A 157 13.84 8.06 2.83
C ARG A 157 14.70 9.12 2.17
N GLN A 158 15.02 8.99 0.87
CA GLN A 158 15.83 9.95 0.12
C GLN A 158 14.98 10.95 -0.67
N VAL A 159 13.65 10.87 -0.60
CA VAL A 159 12.74 11.68 -1.45
C VAL A 159 13.09 13.16 -1.47
N LEU A 160 13.40 13.78 -0.33
CA LEU A 160 13.77 15.20 -0.29
C LEU A 160 15.07 15.48 -1.04
N ASN A 161 16.12 14.70 -0.79
CA ASN A 161 17.42 14.90 -1.43
C ASN A 161 17.31 14.69 -2.95
N LEU A 162 16.51 13.70 -3.37
CA LEU A 162 16.23 13.43 -4.77
C LEU A 162 15.44 14.58 -5.41
N MET A 163 14.43 15.12 -4.73
CA MET A 163 13.67 16.28 -5.24
C MET A 163 14.53 17.54 -5.33
N ILE A 164 15.43 17.77 -4.38
CA ILE A 164 16.41 18.87 -4.44
C ILE A 164 17.37 18.67 -5.63
N ALA A 165 17.85 17.44 -5.85
CA ALA A 165 18.77 17.10 -6.92
C ALA A 165 18.19 17.29 -8.33
N GLU A 166 16.86 17.24 -8.49
CA GLU A 166 16.20 17.58 -9.76
C GLU A 166 16.38 19.05 -10.18
N ASN A 167 16.74 19.94 -9.22
CA ASN A 167 17.01 21.36 -9.43
C ASN A 167 15.93 22.09 -10.25
N ARG A 168 14.67 21.89 -9.87
CA ARG A 168 13.49 22.53 -10.48
C ARG A 168 12.90 23.58 -9.54
N THR A 169 12.16 24.53 -10.11
CA THR A 169 11.45 25.55 -9.32
C THR A 169 10.36 24.91 -8.47
N ILE A 170 9.57 24.01 -9.07
CA ILE A 170 8.56 23.21 -8.41
C ILE A 170 8.68 21.79 -8.92
N VAL A 171 8.83 20.80 -8.03
CA VAL A 171 8.91 19.39 -8.38
C VAL A 171 8.15 18.52 -7.39
N ALA A 172 7.39 17.55 -7.89
CA ALA A 172 6.72 16.55 -7.09
C ALA A 172 7.33 15.15 -7.31
N PRO A 173 7.47 14.34 -6.24
CA PRO A 173 7.66 12.91 -6.39
C PRO A 173 6.36 12.27 -6.88
N MET A 174 6.41 11.39 -7.88
CA MET A 174 5.25 10.61 -8.28
C MET A 174 4.91 9.59 -7.20
N LEU A 175 3.69 9.67 -6.68
CA LEU A 175 3.16 8.77 -5.66
C LEU A 175 2.24 7.74 -6.32
N ASP A 176 2.30 6.51 -5.81
CA ASP A 176 1.52 5.38 -6.33
C ASP A 176 0.17 5.25 -5.63
N SER A 177 -0.86 4.85 -6.36
CA SER A 177 -2.19 4.56 -5.82
C SER A 177 -2.78 3.29 -6.42
N ARG A 178 -3.85 2.78 -5.82
CA ARG A 178 -4.56 1.58 -6.28
C ARG A 178 -5.17 1.73 -7.68
N THR A 179 -5.50 2.95 -8.08
CA THR A 179 -6.15 3.23 -9.36
C THR A 179 -5.24 4.08 -10.24
N LEU A 180 -5.78 4.54 -11.37
CA LEU A 180 -5.12 5.54 -12.19
C LEU A 180 -5.13 6.93 -11.54
N TYR A 181 -5.67 7.12 -10.33
CA TYR A 181 -5.51 8.36 -9.57
C TYR A 181 -4.03 8.63 -9.28
N SER A 182 -3.60 9.89 -9.34
CA SER A 182 -2.21 10.27 -9.05
C SER A 182 -2.13 11.72 -8.62
N ASN A 183 -0.99 12.10 -8.06
CA ASN A 183 -0.71 13.45 -7.58
C ASN A 183 -0.29 14.45 -8.66
N PHE A 184 -0.60 14.18 -9.93
CA PHE A 184 -0.24 15.04 -11.06
C PHE A 184 -1.18 14.89 -12.24
N TRP A 185 -1.28 15.95 -13.06
CA TRP A 185 -2.05 15.91 -14.31
C TRP A 185 -1.14 16.17 -15.49
N CYS A 186 -1.24 15.36 -16.56
CA CYS A 186 -0.50 15.61 -17.81
C CYS A 186 -1.15 16.66 -18.71
N GLY A 187 -2.37 17.08 -18.43
CA GLY A 187 -3.12 18.02 -19.25
C GLY A 187 -4.20 18.72 -18.43
N ILE A 188 -4.51 19.95 -18.85
CA ILE A 188 -5.63 20.74 -18.33
C ILE A 188 -6.49 21.25 -19.49
N THR A 189 -7.79 21.40 -19.24
CA THR A 189 -8.71 22.11 -20.14
C THR A 189 -8.53 23.63 -20.01
N PRO A 190 -9.07 24.45 -20.94
CA PRO A 190 -9.05 25.91 -20.80
C PRO A 190 -9.74 26.40 -19.51
N GLN A 191 -10.70 25.64 -19.00
CA GLN A 191 -11.43 25.89 -17.75
C GLN A 191 -10.68 25.38 -16.51
N GLY A 192 -9.48 24.82 -16.68
CA GLY A 192 -8.60 24.38 -15.60
C GLY A 192 -8.77 22.93 -15.17
N PHE A 193 -9.79 22.21 -15.66
CA PHE A 193 -10.08 20.82 -15.27
C PHE A 193 -9.10 19.79 -15.84
N TYR A 194 -9.11 18.59 -15.28
CA TYR A 194 -8.25 17.49 -15.70
C TYR A 194 -8.44 17.15 -17.18
N LYS A 195 -7.34 16.88 -17.87
CA LYS A 195 -7.35 16.33 -19.23
C LYS A 195 -6.32 15.22 -19.36
N ARG A 196 -6.79 13.99 -19.57
CA ARG A 196 -5.92 12.84 -19.85
C ARG A 196 -5.19 13.02 -21.18
N THR A 197 -3.88 12.78 -21.20
CA THR A 197 -3.04 12.80 -22.40
C THR A 197 -2.43 11.42 -22.67
N PRO A 198 -1.94 11.16 -23.90
CA PRO A 198 -1.27 9.89 -24.21
C PRO A 198 -0.02 9.60 -23.38
N ASP A 199 0.64 10.63 -22.84
CA ASP A 199 1.82 10.49 -21.98
C ASP A 199 1.47 10.03 -20.55
N TYR A 200 0.21 10.15 -20.12
CA TYR A 200 -0.18 9.88 -18.73
C TYR A 200 0.08 8.44 -18.30
N LEU A 201 -0.47 7.46 -19.04
CA LEU A 201 -0.32 6.04 -18.69
C LEU A 201 1.16 5.58 -18.72
N PRO A 202 1.96 5.90 -19.76
CA PRO A 202 3.38 5.55 -19.75
C PRO A 202 4.17 6.12 -18.58
N ILE A 203 3.87 7.34 -18.13
CA ILE A 203 4.52 7.95 -16.96
C ILE A 203 4.05 7.28 -15.67
N ARG A 204 2.72 7.11 -15.51
CA ARG A 204 2.08 6.55 -14.31
C ARG A 204 2.45 5.10 -14.03
N GLU A 205 2.68 4.32 -15.08
CA GLU A 205 3.02 2.89 -15.01
C GLU A 205 4.54 2.63 -15.08
N TRP A 206 5.37 3.68 -14.88
CA TRP A 206 6.84 3.61 -14.97
C TRP A 206 7.39 3.05 -16.31
N LYS A 207 6.58 3.00 -17.37
CA LYS A 207 7.03 2.64 -18.73
C LYS A 207 7.94 3.71 -19.33
N LYS A 208 7.80 4.96 -18.88
CA LYS A 208 8.64 6.11 -19.25
C LYS A 208 9.18 6.74 -17.97
N LEU A 209 10.47 6.54 -17.69
CA LEU A 209 11.15 7.09 -16.52
C LEU A 209 11.76 8.47 -16.80
N GLY A 210 11.63 9.40 -15.86
CA GLY A 210 12.22 10.73 -15.99
C GLY A 210 11.64 11.78 -15.04
N CYS A 211 11.94 13.03 -15.39
CA CYS A 211 11.39 14.23 -14.75
C CYS A 211 10.65 15.03 -15.83
N PHE A 212 9.33 15.08 -15.74
CA PHE A 212 8.44 15.55 -16.80
C PHE A 212 7.84 16.90 -16.46
N ALA A 213 7.78 17.80 -17.44
CA ALA A 213 7.01 19.02 -17.32
C ALA A 213 5.52 18.67 -17.33
N VAL A 214 4.79 19.07 -16.29
CA VAL A 214 3.36 18.82 -16.15
C VAL A 214 2.62 20.11 -15.78
N PRO A 215 1.39 20.32 -16.26
CA PRO A 215 0.61 21.51 -15.93
C PRO A 215 0.14 21.57 -14.48
N MET A 216 0.18 20.45 -13.73
CA MET A 216 -0.24 20.41 -12.33
C MET A 216 0.45 19.28 -11.56
N VAL A 217 0.89 19.61 -10.35
CA VAL A 217 1.23 18.66 -9.29
C VAL A 217 0.51 19.08 -8.02
N HIS A 218 0.14 18.12 -7.17
CA HIS A 218 -0.52 18.39 -5.90
C HIS A 218 -0.10 17.41 -4.81
N SER A 219 -0.65 17.60 -3.62
CA SER A 219 -0.49 16.80 -2.39
C SER A 219 0.91 16.68 -1.79
N THR A 220 1.94 16.35 -2.57
CA THR A 220 3.33 16.44 -2.11
C THR A 220 4.22 17.02 -3.20
N PHE A 221 4.86 18.15 -2.90
CA PHE A 221 5.75 18.83 -3.83
C PHE A 221 6.71 19.79 -3.11
N LEU A 222 7.88 19.97 -3.72
CA LEU A 222 8.96 20.84 -3.26
C LEU A 222 8.98 22.12 -4.11
N ILE A 223 9.10 23.27 -3.46
CA ILE A 223 9.32 24.58 -4.09
C ILE A 223 10.71 25.09 -3.72
N HIS A 224 11.45 25.59 -4.71
CA HIS A 224 12.71 26.30 -4.51
C HIS A 224 12.48 27.81 -4.39
N LEU A 225 12.54 28.33 -3.16
CA LEU A 225 12.12 29.69 -2.79
C LEU A 225 13.13 30.79 -3.13
N GLN A 226 14.38 30.44 -3.43
CA GLN A 226 15.39 31.44 -3.83
C GLN A 226 15.20 31.94 -5.27
N ARG A 227 14.33 31.31 -6.06
CA ARG A 227 14.07 31.74 -7.44
C ARG A 227 13.11 32.93 -7.43
N GLU A 228 13.50 34.01 -8.10
CA GLU A 228 12.76 35.28 -8.11
C GLU A 228 11.27 35.13 -8.51
N ALA A 229 11.00 34.30 -9.52
CA ALA A 229 9.64 34.02 -9.98
C ALA A 229 8.74 33.45 -8.86
N THR A 230 9.31 32.80 -7.84
CA THR A 230 8.51 32.23 -6.75
C THR A 230 7.97 33.27 -5.78
N HIS A 231 8.42 34.53 -5.80
CA HIS A 231 7.90 35.58 -4.91
C HIS A 231 6.44 35.92 -5.18
N SER A 232 5.96 35.77 -6.42
CA SER A 232 4.57 36.02 -6.82
C SER A 232 3.61 34.85 -6.53
N LEU A 233 4.14 33.68 -6.12
CA LEU A 233 3.31 32.53 -5.77
C LEU A 233 2.49 32.79 -4.51
N ALA A 234 1.20 32.45 -4.59
CA ALA A 234 0.26 32.54 -3.48
C ALA A 234 -0.76 31.40 -3.53
N PHE A 235 -1.12 30.89 -2.35
CA PHE A 235 -2.28 30.03 -2.15
C PHE A 235 -3.52 30.85 -1.78
N HIS A 236 -3.33 32.00 -1.11
CA HIS A 236 -4.41 32.87 -0.68
C HIS A 236 -3.94 34.34 -0.55
N PRO A 237 -4.78 35.34 -0.88
CA PRO A 237 -6.04 35.21 -1.60
C PRO A 237 -5.82 34.67 -3.03
N PRO A 238 -6.85 34.08 -3.68
CA PRO A 238 -6.76 33.71 -5.09
C PRO A 238 -6.35 34.89 -5.97
N HIS A 239 -5.73 34.60 -7.11
CA HIS A 239 -5.36 35.63 -8.08
C HIS A 239 -6.60 36.43 -8.52
N PRO A 240 -6.52 37.77 -8.72
CA PRO A 240 -7.67 38.59 -9.11
C PRO A 240 -8.40 38.10 -10.36
N ASP A 241 -7.64 37.56 -11.33
CA ASP A 241 -8.18 37.02 -12.59
C ASP A 241 -8.64 35.54 -12.50
N TYR A 242 -8.66 34.96 -11.30
CA TYR A 242 -9.07 33.57 -11.11
C TYR A 242 -10.57 33.39 -11.35
N THR A 243 -10.92 32.50 -12.26
CA THR A 243 -12.31 32.26 -12.71
C THR A 243 -12.69 30.78 -12.73
N TRP A 244 -11.80 29.89 -12.29
CA TRP A 244 -12.04 28.45 -12.26
C TRP A 244 -12.77 28.03 -10.97
N ALA A 245 -13.03 26.73 -10.81
CA ALA A 245 -13.64 26.19 -9.60
C ALA A 245 -12.80 26.52 -8.35
N PHE A 246 -13.45 26.80 -7.22
CA PHE A 246 -12.76 27.19 -5.99
C PHE A 246 -12.21 25.96 -5.27
N ASP A 247 -11.00 25.57 -5.64
CA ASP A 247 -10.28 24.39 -5.17
C ASP A 247 -8.81 24.77 -4.93
N ASP A 248 -8.20 24.28 -3.85
CA ASP A 248 -6.86 24.69 -3.42
C ASP A 248 -5.77 24.33 -4.45
N ILE A 249 -5.89 23.19 -5.12
CA ILE A 249 -4.91 22.73 -6.11
C ILE A 249 -5.03 23.55 -7.41
N MET A 250 -6.27 23.88 -7.80
CA MET A 250 -6.55 24.66 -9.00
C MET A 250 -6.14 26.13 -8.83
N VAL A 251 -6.46 26.73 -7.67
CA VAL A 251 -6.07 28.11 -7.33
C VAL A 251 -4.55 28.24 -7.34
N PHE A 252 -3.84 27.29 -6.71
CA PHE A 252 -2.38 27.32 -6.69
C PHE A 252 -1.77 27.10 -8.09
N ALA A 253 -2.25 26.12 -8.85
CA ALA A 253 -1.76 25.89 -10.21
C ALA A 253 -1.98 27.10 -11.13
N PHE A 254 -3.10 27.82 -10.96
CA PHE A 254 -3.33 29.08 -11.67
C PHE A 254 -2.31 30.15 -11.26
N SER A 255 -2.04 30.31 -9.96
CA SER A 255 -1.00 31.24 -9.46
C SER A 255 0.37 30.92 -10.08
N VAL A 256 0.75 29.65 -10.11
CA VAL A 256 2.00 29.16 -10.72
C VAL A 256 2.05 29.48 -12.23
N ARG A 257 0.94 29.27 -12.93
CA ARG A 257 0.83 29.60 -14.37
C ARG A 257 0.96 31.10 -14.63
N GLN A 258 0.34 31.95 -13.82
CA GLN A 258 0.45 33.41 -13.94
C GLN A 258 1.87 33.91 -13.63
N ALA A 259 2.58 33.24 -12.73
CA ALA A 259 3.98 33.48 -12.46
C ALA A 259 4.93 33.01 -13.59
N GLY A 260 4.41 32.36 -14.64
CA GLY A 260 5.21 31.82 -15.74
C GLY A 260 6.10 30.64 -15.34
N ILE A 261 5.75 29.92 -14.25
CA ILE A 261 6.55 28.83 -13.71
C ILE A 261 6.05 27.48 -14.24
N GLN A 262 6.97 26.63 -14.66
CA GLN A 262 6.69 25.24 -15.03
C GLN A 262 6.82 24.32 -13.81
N MET A 263 5.80 23.49 -13.58
CA MET A 263 5.85 22.39 -12.60
C MET A 263 6.42 21.13 -13.21
N TYR A 264 7.06 20.31 -12.38
CA TYR A 264 7.68 19.05 -12.78
C TYR A 264 7.25 17.88 -11.91
N LEU A 265 7.19 16.69 -12.49
CA LEU A 265 6.99 15.43 -11.80
C LEU A 265 8.17 14.51 -12.05
N SER A 266 8.78 13.96 -10.99
CA SER A 266 9.80 12.92 -11.11
C SER A 266 9.18 11.55 -10.78
N ASN A 267 9.40 10.56 -11.65
CA ASN A 267 9.07 9.15 -11.40
C ASN A 267 10.30 8.24 -11.50
N ARG A 268 11.51 8.80 -11.38
CA ARG A 268 12.78 8.05 -11.51
C ARG A 268 12.92 6.93 -10.49
N GLU A 269 12.35 7.13 -9.32
CA GLU A 269 12.25 6.14 -8.26
C GLU A 269 10.80 6.01 -7.81
N HIS A 270 10.54 5.02 -6.98
CA HIS A 270 9.28 4.94 -6.25
C HIS A 270 9.44 5.68 -4.93
N TYR A 271 8.68 6.75 -4.77
CA TYR A 271 8.82 7.67 -3.65
C TYR A 271 7.85 7.40 -2.51
N GLY A 272 6.71 6.79 -2.81
CA GLY A 272 5.65 6.58 -1.83
C GLY A 272 4.31 6.24 -2.46
N TYR A 273 3.28 6.25 -1.61
CA TYR A 273 1.91 5.94 -1.94
C TYR A 273 0.98 7.11 -1.57
N LEU A 274 -0.17 7.21 -2.22
CA LEU A 274 -1.24 8.13 -1.83
C LEU A 274 -2.59 7.42 -1.75
N THR A 275 -3.45 7.87 -0.85
CA THR A 275 -4.85 7.41 -0.77
C THR A 275 -5.69 8.02 -1.88
N ILE A 276 -6.75 7.31 -2.28
CA ILE A 276 -7.74 7.82 -3.20
C ILE A 276 -8.72 8.71 -2.43
N PRO A 277 -9.03 9.93 -2.91
CA PRO A 277 -10.02 10.80 -2.28
C PRO A 277 -11.36 10.10 -2.13
N LEU A 278 -11.95 10.24 -0.95
CA LEU A 278 -13.28 9.74 -0.68
C LEU A 278 -14.35 10.75 -1.09
N LYS A 279 -15.53 10.22 -1.41
CA LYS A 279 -16.75 10.99 -1.70
C LYS A 279 -17.25 11.69 -0.43
N ALA A 280 -17.98 12.79 -0.63
CA ALA A 280 -18.48 13.64 0.45
C ALA A 280 -19.33 12.91 1.51
N GLN A 281 -20.06 11.84 1.12
CA GLN A 281 -20.93 11.06 2.01
C GLN A 281 -20.19 9.97 2.78
N GLN A 282 -18.93 9.69 2.45
CA GLN A 282 -18.16 8.64 3.09
C GLN A 282 -17.65 9.08 4.47
N THR A 283 -17.46 8.08 5.31
CA THR A 283 -17.15 8.22 6.72
C THR A 283 -15.65 8.15 6.99
N LEU A 284 -15.31 8.32 8.27
CA LEU A 284 -13.98 8.07 8.78
C LEU A 284 -13.56 6.61 8.71
N GLN A 285 -14.52 5.70 8.88
CA GLN A 285 -14.26 4.28 8.81
C GLN A 285 -13.87 3.87 7.38
N ASP A 286 -14.57 4.42 6.38
CA ASP A 286 -14.24 4.20 4.96
C ASP A 286 -12.80 4.64 4.63
N GLU A 287 -12.32 5.70 5.29
CA GLU A 287 -10.95 6.17 5.14
C GLU A 287 -9.94 5.24 5.78
N VAL A 288 -10.24 4.73 6.99
CA VAL A 288 -9.42 3.73 7.66
C VAL A 288 -9.28 2.49 6.77
N ASP A 289 -10.37 2.04 6.18
CA ASP A 289 -10.39 0.87 5.29
C ASP A 289 -9.60 1.15 4.00
N SER A 290 -9.81 2.30 3.36
CA SER A 290 -9.03 2.75 2.20
C SER A 290 -7.53 2.76 2.49
N PHE A 291 -7.14 3.29 3.64
CA PHE A 291 -5.75 3.34 4.07
C PHE A 291 -5.17 1.96 4.33
N ILE A 292 -5.91 1.07 5.01
CA ILE A 292 -5.52 -0.34 5.22
C ILE A 292 -5.23 -1.01 3.87
N HIS A 293 -6.09 -0.80 2.88
CA HIS A 293 -5.87 -1.36 1.55
C HIS A 293 -4.58 -0.87 0.89
N VAL A 294 -4.30 0.45 0.93
CA VAL A 294 -3.05 1.00 0.37
C VAL A 294 -1.83 0.38 1.03
N GLN A 295 -1.89 0.10 2.34
CA GLN A 295 -0.79 -0.55 3.05
C GLN A 295 -0.57 -1.98 2.63
N ILE A 296 -1.66 -2.74 2.52
CA ILE A 296 -1.61 -4.14 2.09
C ILE A 296 -1.08 -4.21 0.65
N GLU A 297 -1.50 -3.29 -0.21
CA GLU A 297 -1.00 -3.18 -1.59
C GLU A 297 0.49 -2.83 -1.63
N ALA A 298 0.93 -1.87 -0.82
CA ALA A 298 2.35 -1.54 -0.71
C ALA A 298 3.21 -2.75 -0.28
N MET A 299 2.67 -3.63 0.58
CA MET A 299 3.33 -4.84 1.06
C MET A 299 3.48 -5.94 0.00
N ILE A 300 2.79 -5.86 -1.14
CA ILE A 300 2.86 -6.90 -2.18
C ILE A 300 4.29 -7.01 -2.72
N ASP A 301 4.86 -5.88 -3.13
CA ASP A 301 6.18 -5.83 -3.78
C ASP A 301 7.26 -5.19 -2.91
N ARG A 302 6.91 -4.66 -1.74
CA ARG A 302 7.84 -3.96 -0.84
C ARG A 302 7.73 -4.43 0.61
N PRO A 303 8.75 -4.13 1.44
CA PRO A 303 8.65 -4.35 2.88
C PRO A 303 7.43 -3.63 3.49
N PRO A 304 6.88 -4.18 4.57
CA PRO A 304 5.85 -3.52 5.36
C PRO A 304 6.19 -2.10 5.77
N ILE A 305 5.18 -1.23 5.70
CA ILE A 305 5.26 0.16 6.15
C ILE A 305 5.13 0.16 7.69
N GLU A 306 6.27 0.25 8.39
CA GLU A 306 6.33 0.14 9.85
C GLU A 306 5.91 1.42 10.57
N PRO A 307 5.06 1.38 11.60
CA PRO A 307 4.71 2.54 12.40
C PRO A 307 5.93 3.33 12.92
N SER A 308 5.75 4.64 13.13
CA SER A 308 6.79 5.47 13.72
C SER A 308 7.15 4.95 15.13
N GLN A 309 8.45 4.74 15.37
CA GLN A 309 9.00 4.40 16.69
C GLN A 309 8.75 5.49 17.75
N HIS A 310 8.34 6.69 17.33
CA HIS A 310 8.07 7.84 18.18
C HIS A 310 6.61 7.94 18.62
N LEU A 311 5.81 6.89 18.41
CA LEU A 311 4.40 6.83 18.80
C LEU A 311 4.12 5.55 19.60
N HIS A 312 3.32 5.68 20.65
CA HIS A 312 2.75 4.54 21.36
C HIS A 312 1.41 4.18 20.74
N LEU A 313 1.37 3.03 20.05
CA LEU A 313 0.14 2.51 19.47
C LEU A 313 -0.42 1.41 20.36
N PRO A 314 -1.71 1.48 20.74
CA PRO A 314 -2.35 0.37 21.44
C PRO A 314 -2.34 -0.86 20.55
N ALA A 315 -2.11 -2.03 21.14
CA ALA A 315 -2.18 -3.29 20.41
C ALA A 315 -3.58 -3.42 19.79
N LYS A 316 -3.64 -3.66 18.47
CA LYS A 316 -4.91 -3.88 17.79
C LYS A 316 -5.55 -5.14 18.34
N ARG A 317 -6.82 -5.05 18.74
CA ARG A 317 -7.58 -6.22 19.13
C ARG A 317 -7.81 -7.08 17.89
N LEU A 318 -7.36 -8.32 17.95
CA LEU A 318 -7.62 -9.30 16.91
C LEU A 318 -8.86 -10.12 17.29
N ASP A 319 -9.71 -10.41 16.31
CA ASP A 319 -10.84 -11.32 16.46
C ASP A 319 -10.89 -12.37 15.34
N ARG A 320 -11.76 -13.36 15.50
CA ARG A 320 -11.92 -14.47 14.55
C ARG A 320 -13.18 -14.31 13.69
N MET A 321 -13.75 -13.11 13.59
CA MET A 321 -14.96 -12.81 12.80
C MET A 321 -16.17 -13.72 13.09
N GLY A 322 -16.25 -14.28 14.31
CA GLY A 322 -17.29 -15.24 14.70
C GLY A 322 -17.00 -16.71 14.36
N PHE A 323 -15.87 -17.03 13.70
CA PHE A 323 -15.39 -18.39 13.53
C PHE A 323 -14.71 -18.90 14.81
N ASP A 324 -14.75 -20.22 15.03
CA ASP A 324 -14.02 -20.84 16.14
C ASP A 324 -12.52 -20.78 15.89
N GLU A 325 -12.09 -20.91 14.63
CA GLU A 325 -10.69 -20.83 14.21
C GLU A 325 -10.57 -20.33 12.77
N ILE A 326 -9.51 -19.55 12.50
CA ILE A 326 -9.13 -19.17 11.14
C ILE A 326 -7.76 -19.79 10.87
N PHE A 327 -7.70 -20.76 9.97
CA PHE A 327 -6.45 -21.43 9.59
C PHE A 327 -5.82 -20.71 8.40
N LEU A 328 -4.56 -20.30 8.53
CA LEU A 328 -3.74 -19.82 7.42
C LEU A 328 -2.75 -20.93 7.02
N ILE A 329 -3.02 -21.59 5.89
CA ILE A 329 -2.15 -22.62 5.35
C ILE A 329 -1.03 -21.94 4.57
N ASN A 330 0.22 -22.17 5.00
CA ASN A 330 1.38 -21.62 4.30
C ASN A 330 2.61 -22.52 4.45
N LEU A 331 3.38 -22.66 3.35
CA LEU A 331 4.61 -23.45 3.33
C LEU A 331 5.69 -22.85 4.23
N LYS A 332 6.26 -23.65 5.12
CA LYS A 332 7.30 -23.23 6.09
C LYS A 332 8.52 -22.57 5.46
N ARG A 333 8.88 -22.96 4.24
CA ARG A 333 10.00 -22.37 3.47
C ARG A 333 9.70 -20.97 2.92
N ARG A 334 8.42 -20.60 2.73
CA ARG A 334 7.97 -19.32 2.16
C ARG A 334 7.70 -18.28 3.25
N ARG A 335 8.72 -18.01 4.07
CA ARG A 335 8.63 -17.03 5.18
C ARG A 335 8.22 -15.64 4.72
N ASP A 336 8.69 -15.24 3.54
CA ASP A 336 8.36 -13.96 2.90
C ASP A 336 6.85 -13.78 2.71
N ARG A 337 6.16 -14.80 2.19
CA ARG A 337 4.70 -14.76 2.00
C ARG A 337 3.97 -14.89 3.32
N ARG A 338 4.42 -15.79 4.19
CA ARG A 338 3.86 -15.96 5.54
C ARG A 338 3.80 -14.65 6.31
N GLU A 339 4.92 -13.94 6.39
CA GLU A 339 5.03 -12.68 7.10
C GLU A 339 4.12 -11.60 6.50
N ARG A 340 4.03 -11.51 5.17
CA ARG A 340 3.12 -10.59 4.49
C ARG A 340 1.65 -10.90 4.80
N THR A 341 1.23 -12.15 4.69
CA THR A 341 -0.18 -12.54 4.90
C THR A 341 -0.58 -12.35 6.36
N VAL A 342 0.28 -12.75 7.30
CA VAL A 342 0.06 -12.51 8.74
C VAL A 342 -0.10 -11.02 9.02
N ARG A 343 0.82 -10.17 8.52
CA ARG A 343 0.72 -8.72 8.70
C ARG A 343 -0.51 -8.11 8.05
N SER A 344 -0.97 -8.67 6.92
CA SER A 344 -2.18 -8.23 6.25
C SER A 344 -3.44 -8.56 7.06
N LEU A 345 -3.46 -9.72 7.72
CA LEU A 345 -4.53 -10.12 8.64
C LEU A 345 -4.52 -9.27 9.92
N GLU A 346 -3.34 -9.05 10.51
CA GLU A 346 -3.16 -8.16 11.67
C GLU A 346 -3.60 -6.72 11.36
N ALA A 347 -3.22 -6.19 10.19
CA ALA A 347 -3.61 -4.85 9.74
C ALA A 347 -5.14 -4.70 9.63
N GLN A 348 -5.85 -5.80 9.33
CA GLN A 348 -7.32 -5.87 9.29
C GLN A 348 -7.95 -6.18 10.65
N GLY A 349 -7.18 -6.70 11.62
CA GLY A 349 -7.68 -7.07 12.95
C GLY A 349 -8.12 -8.53 13.05
N ILE A 350 -7.63 -9.39 12.15
CA ILE A 350 -8.01 -10.79 12.05
C ILE A 350 -6.98 -11.65 12.75
N SER A 351 -7.43 -12.46 13.71
CA SER A 351 -6.65 -13.49 14.38
C SER A 351 -6.69 -14.77 13.56
N ALA A 352 -5.55 -15.20 13.02
CA ALA A 352 -5.42 -16.48 12.35
C ALA A 352 -4.31 -17.34 12.95
N THR A 353 -4.53 -18.66 12.95
CA THR A 353 -3.56 -19.67 13.34
C THR A 353 -2.82 -20.14 12.09
N VAL A 354 -1.50 -19.95 12.08
CA VAL A 354 -0.65 -20.41 10.97
C VAL A 354 -0.48 -21.92 11.05
N THR A 355 -0.90 -22.63 10.00
CA THR A 355 -0.72 -24.06 9.84
C THR A 355 0.39 -24.32 8.83
N ASP A 356 1.41 -25.08 9.23
CA ASP A 356 2.51 -25.47 8.35
C ASP A 356 1.96 -26.38 7.23
N ALA A 357 1.97 -25.87 6.00
CA ALA A 357 1.57 -26.63 4.82
C ALA A 357 2.56 -27.78 4.54
N VAL A 358 2.04 -28.89 4.01
CA VAL A 358 2.84 -30.04 3.58
C VAL A 358 3.63 -29.67 2.33
N ASP A 359 4.95 -29.75 2.43
CA ASP A 359 5.84 -29.47 1.31
C ASP A 359 5.86 -30.64 0.34
N GLY A 360 5.11 -30.52 -0.76
CA GLY A 360 5.09 -31.49 -1.83
C GLY A 360 6.47 -31.86 -2.39
N LYS A 361 7.41 -30.89 -2.47
CA LYS A 361 8.78 -31.14 -2.97
C LYS A 361 9.62 -31.99 -2.02
N ALA A 362 9.25 -32.03 -0.73
CA ALA A 362 9.94 -32.82 0.27
C ALA A 362 9.36 -34.23 0.45
N LEU A 363 8.20 -34.53 -0.18
CA LEU A 363 7.59 -35.85 -0.13
C LEU A 363 8.36 -36.83 -0.99
N ASN A 364 8.63 -38.03 -0.48
CA ASN A 364 9.20 -39.16 -1.22
C ASN A 364 8.18 -40.30 -1.42
N THR A 365 8.44 -41.19 -2.37
CA THR A 365 7.50 -42.28 -2.72
C THR A 365 7.15 -43.20 -1.55
N SER A 366 8.07 -43.46 -0.63
CA SER A 366 7.81 -44.31 0.55
C SER A 366 6.84 -43.65 1.54
N GLN A 367 6.88 -42.34 1.68
CA GLN A 367 5.94 -41.57 2.52
C GLN A 367 4.54 -41.57 1.92
N LEU A 368 4.42 -41.43 0.59
CA LEU A 368 3.13 -41.50 -0.11
C LEU A 368 2.46 -42.86 0.10
N GLN A 369 3.23 -43.95 -0.03
CA GLN A 369 2.74 -45.31 0.21
C GLN A 369 2.35 -45.53 1.68
N ALA A 370 3.14 -45.03 2.63
CA ALA A 370 2.83 -45.14 4.05
C ALA A 370 1.54 -44.39 4.45
N LEU A 371 1.21 -43.31 3.75
CA LEU A 371 -0.03 -42.56 3.91
C LEU A 371 -1.22 -43.17 3.15
N GLY A 372 -0.99 -44.26 2.39
CA GLY A 372 -2.02 -44.90 1.57
C GLY A 372 -2.54 -44.01 0.45
N ILE A 373 -1.69 -43.12 -0.07
CA ILE A 373 -2.08 -42.18 -1.13
C ILE A 373 -2.07 -42.90 -2.47
N GLU A 374 -3.25 -43.03 -3.07
CA GLU A 374 -3.43 -43.59 -4.40
C GLU A 374 -4.17 -42.57 -5.28
N MET A 375 -3.64 -42.32 -6.48
CA MET A 375 -4.27 -41.45 -7.45
C MET A 375 -5.55 -42.08 -7.99
N LEU A 376 -6.58 -41.27 -8.23
CA LEU A 376 -7.80 -41.75 -8.88
C LEU A 376 -7.50 -42.37 -10.27
N PRO A 377 -7.94 -43.62 -10.55
CA PRO A 377 -7.67 -44.28 -11.82
C PRO A 377 -8.17 -43.52 -13.05
N GLY A 378 -7.24 -43.13 -13.93
CA GLY A 378 -7.55 -42.41 -15.16
C GLY A 378 -7.94 -40.94 -14.94
N TYR A 379 -7.46 -40.33 -13.85
CA TYR A 379 -7.36 -38.89 -13.73
C TYR A 379 -6.28 -38.36 -14.66
N GLU A 380 -6.63 -37.34 -15.44
CA GLU A 380 -5.71 -36.50 -16.20
C GLU A 380 -6.16 -35.04 -15.99
N ASP A 381 -5.19 -34.17 -15.74
CA ASP A 381 -5.45 -32.74 -15.65
C ASP A 381 -6.05 -32.24 -16.98
N PRO A 382 -7.20 -31.54 -16.96
CA PRO A 382 -7.92 -31.14 -18.17
C PRO A 382 -7.13 -30.25 -19.14
N TYR A 383 -6.11 -29.53 -18.67
CA TYR A 383 -5.39 -28.52 -19.44
C TYR A 383 -4.01 -28.97 -19.90
N SER A 384 -3.30 -29.67 -19.03
CA SER A 384 -1.93 -30.12 -19.22
C SER A 384 -1.83 -31.59 -19.60
N ARG A 385 -2.94 -32.34 -19.49
CA ARG A 385 -3.03 -33.79 -19.73
C ARG A 385 -2.01 -34.59 -18.91
N ARG A 386 -1.65 -34.06 -17.73
CA ARG A 386 -0.68 -34.67 -16.82
C ARG A 386 -1.38 -35.32 -15.63
N VAL A 387 -0.66 -36.19 -14.94
CA VAL A 387 -1.08 -36.77 -13.65
C VAL A 387 -0.75 -35.83 -12.49
N LEU A 388 -1.28 -36.11 -11.30
CA LEU A 388 -1.01 -35.33 -10.09
C LEU A 388 0.50 -35.08 -9.88
N THR A 389 0.83 -33.87 -9.45
CA THR A 389 2.16 -33.48 -8.99
C THR A 389 2.28 -33.62 -7.49
N ARG A 390 3.52 -33.74 -6.99
CA ARG A 390 3.74 -33.79 -5.55
C ARG A 390 3.36 -32.49 -4.85
N GLY A 391 3.48 -31.36 -5.54
CA GLY A 391 2.99 -30.05 -5.08
C GLY A 391 1.47 -30.07 -4.82
N GLU A 392 0.68 -30.57 -5.78
CA GLU A 392 -0.77 -30.73 -5.63
C GLU A 392 -1.14 -31.71 -4.51
N ILE A 393 -0.37 -32.80 -4.33
CA ILE A 393 -0.53 -33.73 -3.18
C ILE A 393 -0.27 -33.00 -1.85
N GLY A 394 0.79 -32.19 -1.79
CA GLY A 394 1.11 -31.38 -0.61
C GLY A 394 0.02 -30.38 -0.26
N CYS A 395 -0.55 -29.70 -1.25
CA CYS A 395 -1.71 -28.83 -1.09
C CYS A 395 -2.90 -29.62 -0.51
N PHE A 396 -3.29 -30.75 -1.13
CA PHE A 396 -4.41 -31.58 -0.67
C PHE A 396 -4.21 -32.05 0.78
N LEU A 397 -3.03 -32.55 1.12
CA LEU A 397 -2.72 -33.01 2.48
C LEU A 397 -2.81 -31.88 3.52
N SER A 398 -2.45 -30.66 3.14
CA SER A 398 -2.55 -29.49 4.01
C SER A 398 -4.01 -29.19 4.38
N HIS A 399 -4.93 -29.27 3.41
CA HIS A 399 -6.36 -29.13 3.66
C HIS A 399 -6.95 -30.34 4.41
N TYR A 400 -6.53 -31.56 4.05
CA TYR A 400 -6.97 -32.76 4.76
C TYR A 400 -6.65 -32.70 6.26
N HIS A 401 -5.46 -32.20 6.62
CA HIS A 401 -5.09 -32.01 8.02
C HIS A 401 -5.96 -30.97 8.74
N THR A 402 -6.32 -29.85 8.10
CA THR A 402 -7.20 -28.86 8.73
C THR A 402 -8.62 -29.38 8.90
N TRP A 403 -9.13 -30.20 7.97
CA TRP A 403 -10.42 -30.89 8.15
C TRP A 403 -10.40 -31.86 9.32
N LYS A 404 -9.35 -32.67 9.40
CA LYS A 404 -9.17 -33.61 10.50
C LYS A 404 -9.07 -32.89 11.83
N GLU A 405 -8.28 -31.82 11.90
CA GLU A 405 -8.15 -30.99 13.10
C GLU A 405 -9.49 -30.34 13.51
N THR A 406 -10.28 -29.86 12.55
CA THR A 406 -11.62 -29.30 12.81
C THR A 406 -12.52 -30.32 13.50
N VAL A 407 -12.50 -31.57 13.04
CA VAL A 407 -13.28 -32.67 13.64
C VAL A 407 -12.73 -33.07 15.00
N ASP A 408 -11.43 -33.33 15.09
CA ASP A 408 -10.75 -33.81 16.30
C ASP A 408 -10.88 -32.80 17.46
N ARG A 409 -10.83 -31.49 17.16
CA ARG A 409 -10.99 -30.41 18.15
C ARG A 409 -12.45 -30.04 18.44
N GLY A 410 -13.42 -30.57 17.69
CA GLY A 410 -14.82 -30.24 17.90
C GLY A 410 -15.27 -28.87 17.38
N LEU A 411 -14.52 -28.23 16.47
CA LEU A 411 -14.77 -26.86 15.99
C LEU A 411 -16.03 -26.84 15.09
N GLN A 412 -16.97 -25.93 15.37
CA GLN A 412 -18.26 -25.85 14.68
C GLN A 412 -18.14 -25.14 13.33
N SER A 413 -17.36 -24.06 13.28
CA SER A 413 -17.13 -23.28 12.07
C SER A 413 -15.69 -22.77 12.01
N VAL A 414 -15.05 -22.98 10.87
CA VAL A 414 -13.68 -22.54 10.62
C VAL A 414 -13.57 -21.83 9.28
N LEU A 415 -12.63 -20.91 9.17
CA LEU A 415 -12.24 -20.29 7.90
C LEU A 415 -10.87 -20.82 7.51
N VAL A 416 -10.74 -21.42 6.34
CA VAL A 416 -9.44 -21.87 5.80
C VAL A 416 -9.01 -20.88 4.73
N LEU A 417 -7.84 -20.28 4.92
CA LEU A 417 -7.19 -19.36 4.00
C LEU A 417 -5.92 -20.03 3.45
N GLU A 418 -5.79 -20.14 2.14
CA GLU A 418 -4.58 -20.62 1.47
C GLU A 418 -3.83 -19.43 0.84
N ASP A 419 -2.51 -19.51 0.83
CA ASP A 419 -1.65 -18.55 0.14
C ASP A 419 -1.39 -18.97 -1.30
N ASP A 420 -2.32 -18.66 -2.20
CA ASP A 420 -2.05 -18.39 -3.61
C ASP A 420 -3.27 -17.73 -4.26
N ARG A 421 -3.07 -17.15 -5.46
CA ARG A 421 -3.75 -15.92 -5.89
C ARG A 421 -5.10 -16.19 -6.70
N PRO A 422 -6.30 -15.70 -6.25
CA PRO A 422 -7.20 -14.73 -6.93
C PRO A 422 -7.91 -14.97 -8.40
N GLU A 423 -9.28 -14.79 -8.66
CA GLU A 423 -10.12 -14.45 -9.97
C GLU A 423 -11.30 -13.32 -9.96
N GLN A 424 -11.85 -12.78 -11.10
CA GLN A 424 -12.63 -11.48 -11.38
C GLN A 424 -14.18 -11.37 -11.09
N ALA A 425 -14.76 -10.14 -11.02
CA ALA A 425 -16.16 -9.82 -10.62
C ALA A 425 -17.23 -9.65 -11.75
N VAL A 426 -18.52 -9.87 -11.43
CA VAL A 426 -19.71 -9.70 -12.31
C VAL A 426 -20.55 -8.50 -11.88
N ALA A 427 -21.12 -7.77 -12.86
CA ALA A 427 -21.92 -6.57 -12.62
C ALA A 427 -23.43 -6.86 -12.63
N GLY A 428 -24.14 -6.41 -11.59
CA GLY A 428 -25.58 -6.16 -11.64
C GLY A 428 -26.51 -7.04 -10.80
N VAL A 429 -26.01 -7.91 -9.90
CA VAL A 429 -26.90 -8.75 -9.07
C VAL A 429 -26.48 -8.74 -7.59
N PRO A 430 -27.37 -8.41 -6.64
CA PRO A 430 -27.05 -8.44 -5.21
C PRO A 430 -27.15 -9.85 -4.58
N ASN A 431 -26.02 -10.31 -4.01
CA ASN A 431 -25.89 -11.01 -2.72
C ASN A 431 -26.40 -12.47 -2.52
N LEU A 432 -26.49 -13.33 -3.54
CA LEU A 432 -26.43 -14.79 -3.31
C LEU A 432 -26.28 -15.59 -4.62
N VAL A 433 -25.28 -16.48 -4.70
CA VAL A 433 -25.17 -17.49 -5.78
C VAL A 433 -24.84 -18.88 -5.23
N GLU A 434 -25.39 -19.92 -5.85
CA GLU A 434 -24.98 -21.31 -5.60
C GLU A 434 -23.53 -21.48 -6.06
N ALA A 435 -22.67 -22.13 -5.28
CA ALA A 435 -21.28 -22.35 -5.68
C ALA A 435 -21.23 -23.18 -6.97
N ASP A 436 -20.58 -22.67 -8.01
CA ASP A 436 -20.30 -23.41 -9.25
C ASP A 436 -18.85 -23.97 -9.21
N TYR A 437 -18.42 -24.68 -10.25
CA TYR A 437 -17.08 -25.24 -10.32
C TYR A 437 -15.98 -24.18 -10.10
N SER A 438 -15.16 -24.39 -9.08
CA SER A 438 -14.04 -23.50 -8.75
C SER A 438 -12.77 -24.02 -9.38
N TYR A 439 -12.17 -23.23 -10.26
CA TYR A 439 -10.91 -23.59 -10.90
C TYR A 439 -9.71 -23.50 -9.94
N TRP A 440 -9.85 -22.81 -8.78
CA TRP A 440 -8.84 -22.66 -7.73
C TRP A 440 -9.47 -22.52 -6.33
N THR A 441 -8.90 -23.15 -5.30
CA THR A 441 -9.44 -23.09 -3.92
C THR A 441 -8.69 -22.06 -3.07
N LEU A 442 -9.04 -20.78 -3.21
CA LEU A 442 -8.33 -19.65 -2.56
C LEU A 442 -8.60 -19.52 -1.06
N GLY A 443 -9.83 -19.82 -0.66
CA GLY A 443 -10.26 -19.80 0.73
C GLY A 443 -11.74 -20.17 0.84
N TYR A 444 -12.11 -20.82 1.94
CA TYR A 444 -13.49 -21.25 2.17
C TYR A 444 -13.81 -21.36 3.66
N ALA A 445 -15.07 -21.11 4.00
CA ALA A 445 -15.61 -21.42 5.31
C ALA A 445 -16.08 -22.88 5.33
N LEU A 446 -15.77 -23.60 6.42
CA LEU A 446 -16.10 -25.00 6.60
C LEU A 446 -16.81 -25.20 7.93
N SER A 447 -17.97 -25.86 7.90
CA SER A 447 -18.63 -26.34 9.10
C SER A 447 -18.06 -27.69 9.53
N GLN A 448 -18.19 -28.02 10.82
CA GLN A 448 -17.80 -29.34 11.33
C GLN A 448 -18.43 -30.49 10.54
N GLN A 449 -19.72 -30.36 10.22
CA GLN A 449 -20.45 -31.36 9.46
C GLN A 449 -19.94 -31.47 8.02
N GLY A 450 -19.54 -30.35 7.41
CA GLY A 450 -18.85 -30.33 6.12
C GLY A 450 -17.52 -31.09 6.20
N ALA A 451 -16.69 -30.81 7.20
CA ALA A 451 -15.42 -31.50 7.42
C ALA A 451 -15.61 -33.02 7.57
N LEU A 452 -16.59 -33.45 8.36
CA LEU A 452 -16.95 -34.86 8.52
C LEU A 452 -17.35 -35.50 7.18
N LYS A 453 -18.14 -34.81 6.34
CA LYS A 453 -18.54 -35.31 5.02
C LYS A 453 -17.33 -35.49 4.09
N LEU A 454 -16.39 -34.54 4.10
CA LEU A 454 -15.15 -34.62 3.31
C LEU A 454 -14.27 -35.80 3.75
N LEU A 455 -14.10 -36.00 5.06
CA LEU A 455 -13.27 -37.09 5.58
C LEU A 455 -13.87 -38.48 5.35
N ARG A 456 -15.20 -38.62 5.48
CA ARG A 456 -15.92 -39.88 5.21
C ARG A 456 -15.81 -40.35 3.76
N ALA A 457 -15.49 -39.44 2.83
CA ALA A 457 -15.28 -39.80 1.44
C ALA A 457 -13.99 -40.61 1.21
N GLU A 458 -13.13 -40.75 2.23
CA GLU A 458 -11.84 -41.45 2.20
C GLU A 458 -10.98 -41.03 1.00
N PRO A 459 -10.67 -39.73 0.85
CA PRO A 459 -10.08 -39.21 -0.38
C PRO A 459 -8.61 -39.60 -0.61
N LEU A 460 -7.90 -40.06 0.43
CA LEU A 460 -6.47 -40.40 0.30
C LEU A 460 -6.24 -41.59 -0.66
N GLY A 461 -7.09 -42.60 -0.61
CA GLY A 461 -7.00 -43.78 -1.51
C GLY A 461 -7.55 -43.54 -2.92
N LYS A 462 -7.98 -42.32 -3.24
CA LYS A 462 -8.54 -41.93 -4.54
C LYS A 462 -8.34 -40.43 -4.78
N MET A 463 -7.11 -39.97 -4.63
CA MET A 463 -6.78 -38.56 -4.54
C MET A 463 -7.03 -37.83 -5.85
N LEU A 464 -7.64 -36.65 -5.72
CA LEU A 464 -7.76 -35.60 -6.73
C LEU A 464 -7.16 -34.31 -6.13
N PRO A 465 -6.71 -33.35 -6.95
CA PRO A 465 -6.47 -31.99 -6.46
C PRO A 465 -7.65 -31.44 -5.66
N VAL A 466 -7.40 -30.56 -4.70
CA VAL A 466 -8.44 -30.09 -3.76
C VAL A 466 -9.55 -29.29 -4.47
N ASP A 467 -9.17 -28.53 -5.49
CA ASP A 467 -10.02 -27.77 -6.41
C ASP A 467 -10.88 -28.67 -7.32
N GLU A 468 -10.47 -29.92 -7.58
CA GLU A 468 -11.29 -30.93 -8.25
C GLU A 468 -12.19 -31.70 -7.25
N PHE A 469 -11.64 -32.02 -6.07
CA PHE A 469 -12.33 -32.84 -5.07
C PHE A 469 -13.51 -32.11 -4.42
N LEU A 470 -13.37 -30.83 -4.07
CA LEU A 470 -14.45 -30.08 -3.44
C LEU A 470 -15.69 -30.01 -4.38
N PRO A 471 -15.58 -29.61 -5.66
CA PRO A 471 -16.72 -29.61 -6.59
C PRO A 471 -17.31 -30.98 -6.87
N VAL A 472 -16.52 -32.05 -6.79
CA VAL A 472 -17.08 -33.42 -6.79
C VAL A 472 -18.05 -33.58 -5.62
N MET A 473 -17.63 -33.26 -4.40
CA MET A 473 -18.42 -33.50 -3.19
C MET A 473 -19.74 -32.70 -3.10
N PHE A 474 -19.86 -31.58 -3.82
CA PHE A 474 -21.11 -30.79 -3.93
C PHE A 474 -21.79 -30.86 -5.31
N ASN A 475 -21.47 -31.85 -6.14
CA ASN A 475 -22.11 -32.17 -7.42
C ASN A 475 -22.03 -31.08 -8.51
N LYS A 476 -20.93 -30.31 -8.56
CA LYS A 476 -20.71 -29.28 -9.60
C LYS A 476 -19.48 -29.55 -10.46
N HIS A 477 -18.93 -30.76 -10.41
CA HIS A 477 -17.78 -31.13 -11.22
C HIS A 477 -18.16 -31.39 -12.69
N PRO A 478 -17.44 -30.85 -13.70
CA PRO A 478 -17.77 -31.05 -15.12
C PRO A 478 -17.52 -32.50 -15.59
N VAL A 479 -16.55 -33.19 -14.98
CA VAL A 479 -16.20 -34.57 -15.32
C VAL A 479 -16.99 -35.57 -14.46
N LYS A 480 -18.06 -36.15 -15.04
CA LYS A 480 -18.93 -37.13 -14.35
C LYS A 480 -18.20 -38.38 -13.86
N LYS A 481 -17.21 -38.85 -14.64
CA LYS A 481 -16.40 -40.04 -14.30
C LYS A 481 -15.73 -39.90 -12.94
N TYR A 482 -15.25 -38.71 -12.58
CA TYR A 482 -14.62 -38.49 -11.28
C TYR A 482 -15.64 -38.58 -10.14
N MET A 483 -16.85 -38.06 -10.36
CA MET A 483 -17.93 -38.07 -9.37
C MET A 483 -18.35 -39.49 -8.97
N GLU A 484 -18.36 -40.44 -9.92
CA GLU A 484 -18.77 -41.85 -9.69
C GLU A 484 -17.95 -42.54 -8.58
N HIS A 485 -16.73 -42.08 -8.30
CA HIS A 485 -15.85 -42.66 -7.29
C HIS A 485 -16.11 -42.15 -5.87
N PHE A 486 -16.96 -41.14 -5.69
CA PHE A 486 -17.24 -40.53 -4.39
C PHE A 486 -18.74 -40.58 -4.12
N GLU A 487 -19.15 -41.29 -3.08
CA GLU A 487 -20.52 -41.30 -2.53
C GLU A 487 -20.43 -41.48 -1.00
N PRO A 488 -21.31 -40.84 -0.20
CA PRO A 488 -22.38 -39.94 -0.61
C PRO A 488 -21.90 -38.49 -0.85
N ARG A 489 -22.31 -37.87 -1.97
CA ARG A 489 -21.97 -36.47 -2.32
C ARG A 489 -23.02 -35.48 -1.80
N GLU A 490 -23.05 -35.29 -0.49
CA GLU A 490 -24.05 -34.47 0.21
C GLU A 490 -23.48 -33.15 0.76
N LEU A 491 -22.33 -32.69 0.27
CA LEU A 491 -21.76 -31.41 0.70
C LEU A 491 -22.62 -30.27 0.12
N LEU A 492 -23.00 -29.33 0.99
CA LEU A 492 -23.63 -28.09 0.56
C LEU A 492 -22.57 -27.02 0.46
N ALA A 493 -22.48 -26.34 -0.68
CA ALA A 493 -21.51 -25.27 -0.94
C ALA A 493 -22.23 -24.02 -1.42
N PHE A 494 -21.79 -22.87 -0.92
CA PHE A 494 -22.33 -21.55 -1.24
C PHE A 494 -21.18 -20.61 -1.56
N SER A 495 -21.41 -19.63 -2.44
CA SER A 495 -20.43 -18.59 -2.76
C SER A 495 -21.02 -17.19 -2.54
N ALA A 496 -20.13 -16.21 -2.36
CA ALA A 496 -20.49 -14.81 -2.19
C ALA A 496 -20.24 -14.03 -3.48
N GLU A 497 -21.13 -13.10 -3.81
CA GLU A 497 -20.96 -12.14 -4.90
C GLU A 497 -21.15 -10.71 -4.35
N PRO A 498 -20.16 -9.80 -4.52
CA PRO A 498 -18.86 -10.04 -5.13
C PRO A 498 -17.98 -10.98 -4.31
N LEU A 499 -17.03 -11.65 -4.98
CA LEU A 499 -16.06 -12.53 -4.32
C LEU A 499 -15.31 -11.79 -3.22
N LEU A 500 -15.12 -12.48 -2.09
CA LEU A 500 -14.41 -11.93 -0.95
C LEU A 500 -12.87 -11.98 -1.12
N LEU A 501 -12.34 -12.82 -2.02
CA LEU A 501 -10.91 -13.01 -2.32
C LEU A 501 -10.67 -13.21 -3.85
N PHE A 502 -9.74 -12.47 -4.50
CA PHE A 502 -9.56 -12.34 -5.99
C PHE A 502 -8.19 -11.72 -6.42
N PRO A 503 -7.72 -11.70 -7.73
CA PRO A 503 -6.40 -11.39 -8.40
C PRO A 503 -5.25 -10.76 -7.67
N THR A 504 -4.01 -11.14 -7.96
CA THR A 504 -3.17 -10.07 -8.52
C THR A 504 -2.61 -10.40 -9.91
N HIS A 505 -2.28 -11.67 -10.21
CA HIS A 505 -1.72 -12.11 -11.51
C HIS A 505 -2.28 -13.49 -11.89
N TYR A 506 -2.68 -13.70 -13.15
CA TYR A 506 -3.21 -14.97 -13.67
C TYR A 506 -2.14 -15.81 -14.39
N THR A 507 -2.44 -17.09 -14.65
CA THR A 507 -1.58 -17.97 -15.45
C THR A 507 -1.28 -17.34 -16.82
N GLY A 508 -0.01 -17.02 -17.06
CA GLY A 508 0.47 -16.39 -18.31
C GLY A 508 0.80 -14.91 -18.19
N ASP A 509 0.42 -14.25 -17.09
CA ASP A 509 0.80 -12.86 -16.82
C ASP A 509 2.29 -12.74 -16.44
N ALA A 510 2.88 -11.59 -16.74
CA ALA A 510 4.24 -11.28 -16.32
C ALA A 510 4.32 -11.24 -14.79
N GLY A 511 5.26 -11.98 -14.19
CA GLY A 511 5.40 -12.08 -12.73
C GLY A 511 4.60 -13.23 -12.07
N TYR A 512 3.89 -14.06 -12.83
CA TYR A 512 3.18 -15.24 -12.31
C TYR A 512 4.14 -16.36 -11.84
N VAL A 513 3.95 -16.84 -10.60
CA VAL A 513 4.72 -17.91 -9.92
C VAL A 513 3.74 -18.87 -9.23
N SER A 514 3.96 -20.19 -9.38
CA SER A 514 3.16 -21.25 -8.72
C SER A 514 4.06 -22.25 -7.98
N ASP A 515 3.72 -22.57 -6.73
CA ASP A 515 4.43 -23.56 -5.89
C ASP A 515 3.89 -25.00 -6.06
N THR A 516 2.69 -25.16 -6.63
CA THR A 516 2.04 -26.47 -6.88
C THR A 516 2.36 -27.01 -8.27
N GLU A 517 2.33 -26.14 -9.29
CA GLU A 517 2.45 -26.56 -10.70
C GLU A 517 3.90 -26.84 -11.15
N THR A 518 4.91 -26.35 -10.41
CA THR A 518 6.35 -26.42 -10.76
C THR A 518 7.13 -27.46 -9.93
N SER A 519 6.55 -28.63 -9.73
CA SER A 519 7.12 -29.72 -8.92
C SER A 519 7.34 -30.99 -9.75
N THR A 520 7.69 -32.12 -9.13
CA THR A 520 7.83 -33.40 -9.86
C THR A 520 6.49 -34.11 -9.94
N ILE A 521 6.34 -34.99 -10.93
CA ILE A 521 5.16 -35.87 -11.02
C ILE A 521 5.12 -36.85 -9.83
N TRP A 522 3.92 -37.28 -9.46
CA TRP A 522 3.69 -38.03 -8.21
C TRP A 522 4.46 -39.36 -8.15
N ASP A 523 4.58 -40.08 -9.26
CA ASP A 523 5.16 -41.43 -9.35
C ASP A 523 6.63 -41.45 -9.81
N ASN A 524 7.20 -40.30 -10.17
CA ASN A 524 8.57 -40.23 -10.68
C ASN A 524 9.29 -38.93 -10.27
N GLU A 525 10.27 -39.08 -9.38
CA GLU A 525 11.07 -37.98 -8.83
C GLU A 525 12.07 -37.38 -9.84
N GLY A 526 12.33 -38.05 -10.97
CA GLY A 526 13.28 -37.60 -11.99
C GLY A 526 12.69 -36.71 -13.08
N VAL A 527 11.37 -36.48 -13.07
CA VAL A 527 10.67 -35.67 -14.09
C VAL A 527 10.17 -34.39 -13.44
N GLU A 528 10.93 -33.31 -13.61
CA GLU A 528 10.49 -31.96 -13.25
C GLU A 528 9.43 -31.47 -14.24
N THR A 529 8.38 -30.82 -13.74
CA THR A 529 7.42 -30.13 -14.60
C THR A 529 7.83 -28.67 -14.74
N ASP A 530 8.62 -28.34 -15.76
CA ASP A 530 8.83 -26.95 -16.18
C ASP A 530 7.96 -26.65 -17.40
N TRP A 531 7.12 -25.62 -17.28
CA TRP A 531 6.19 -25.23 -18.33
C TRP A 531 6.90 -24.35 -19.34
N ASP A 532 7.23 -24.91 -20.51
CA ASP A 532 7.87 -24.17 -21.59
C ASP A 532 6.87 -23.22 -22.30
N ARG A 533 6.82 -21.96 -21.85
CA ARG A 533 5.78 -20.98 -22.20
C ARG A 533 5.87 -20.40 -23.62
N GLN A 534 6.89 -20.72 -24.41
CA GLN A 534 7.08 -20.12 -25.75
C GLN A 534 6.35 -20.84 -26.89
N HIS A 535 5.88 -22.08 -26.70
CA HIS A 535 5.31 -22.90 -27.78
C HIS A 535 3.84 -23.32 -27.61
N SER A 536 3.21 -22.91 -26.50
CA SER A 536 1.76 -23.04 -26.32
C SER A 536 1.04 -21.95 -27.14
N GLN A 537 0.62 -22.32 -28.35
CA GLN A 537 -0.21 -21.50 -29.23
C GLN A 537 -1.33 -20.81 -28.43
N ARG A 538 -1.27 -19.47 -28.30
CA ARG A 538 -2.36 -18.55 -27.89
C ARG A 538 -3.49 -19.28 -27.16
N SER A 539 -3.20 -19.70 -25.93
CA SER A 539 -4.04 -20.63 -25.18
C SER A 539 -5.49 -20.16 -25.14
N ARG A 540 -6.39 -21.06 -25.53
CA ARG A 540 -7.86 -20.89 -25.51
C ARG A 540 -8.42 -20.50 -24.13
N LYS A 541 -7.64 -20.59 -23.03
CA LYS A 541 -7.97 -20.02 -21.71
C LYS A 541 -8.31 -18.53 -21.80
N ALA A 542 -7.56 -17.75 -22.60
CA ALA A 542 -7.82 -16.32 -22.79
C ALA A 542 -9.00 -16.00 -23.73
N ARG A 543 -9.48 -16.96 -24.54
CA ARG A 543 -10.43 -16.72 -25.63
C ARG A 543 -11.88 -17.07 -25.26
N GLN A 544 -12.11 -17.96 -24.29
CA GLN A 544 -13.45 -18.18 -23.72
C GLN A 544 -13.84 -17.13 -22.65
N GLN A 545 -12.87 -16.34 -22.15
CA GLN A 545 -13.11 -15.20 -21.25
C GLN A 545 -13.43 -13.87 -21.98
N GLY A 546 -13.43 -13.85 -23.33
CA GLY A 546 -13.35 -12.60 -24.11
C GLY A 546 -14.62 -12.12 -24.82
N HIS A 547 -15.83 -12.60 -24.49
CA HIS A 547 -17.06 -12.16 -25.17
C HIS A 547 -18.21 -11.83 -24.23
N ILE A 548 -18.10 -10.73 -23.47
CA ILE A 548 -19.26 -10.11 -22.81
C ILE A 548 -19.17 -8.57 -22.82
N SER A 549 -20.08 -7.97 -23.59
CA SER A 549 -20.75 -6.64 -23.49
C SER A 549 -19.96 -5.35 -23.16
N THR A 550 -19.79 -4.50 -24.19
CA THR A 550 -19.40 -3.08 -24.12
C THR A 550 -20.57 -2.16 -23.73
N ALA A 551 -21.26 -2.41 -22.62
CA ALA A 551 -22.38 -1.56 -22.17
C ALA A 551 -22.21 -1.16 -20.70
N GLY A 552 -21.53 -0.04 -20.47
CA GLY A 552 -21.31 0.52 -19.13
C GLY A 552 -20.49 1.81 -19.14
N GLN A 553 -20.58 2.62 -20.19
CA GLN A 553 -20.08 3.99 -20.15
C GLN A 553 -21.16 4.87 -19.48
N ASN A 554 -21.12 4.95 -18.15
CA ASN A 554 -21.91 5.95 -17.43
C ASN A 554 -21.31 7.32 -17.72
N ARG A 555 -22.07 8.16 -18.43
CA ARG A 555 -21.87 9.61 -18.50
C ARG A 555 -21.98 10.17 -17.08
N VAL A 556 -20.95 10.87 -16.62
CA VAL A 556 -21.00 11.67 -15.40
C VAL A 556 -21.60 13.03 -15.76
N ASP A 557 -22.72 13.38 -15.12
CA ASP A 557 -23.30 14.72 -15.19
C ASP A 557 -22.42 15.70 -14.38
N SER A 558 -21.97 16.76 -15.04
CA SER A 558 -20.92 17.69 -14.62
C SER A 558 -21.38 18.78 -13.63
N ALA A 559 -22.33 18.49 -12.75
CA ALA A 559 -22.90 19.49 -11.84
C ALA A 559 -22.60 19.11 -10.38
N GLY A 560 -21.33 19.27 -9.97
CA GLY A 560 -20.92 19.13 -8.56
C GLY A 560 -19.56 18.47 -8.30
N ALA A 561 -18.83 18.03 -9.33
CA ALA A 561 -17.53 17.38 -9.17
C ALA A 561 -16.44 18.40 -8.77
N THR A 562 -15.73 18.12 -7.68
CA THR A 562 -14.47 18.82 -7.35
C THR A 562 -13.33 18.24 -8.18
N ALA A 563 -12.18 18.94 -8.28
CA ALA A 563 -11.02 18.42 -9.01
C ALA A 563 -10.53 17.06 -8.47
N ARG A 564 -10.85 16.75 -7.21
CA ARG A 564 -10.55 15.48 -6.54
C ARG A 564 -11.51 14.34 -6.90
N ASP A 565 -12.68 14.64 -7.49
CA ASP A 565 -13.70 13.66 -7.91
C ASP A 565 -13.55 13.19 -9.38
N GLU A 566 -12.68 13.81 -10.19
CA GLU A 566 -12.63 13.65 -11.65
C GLU A 566 -11.82 12.45 -12.19
N LEU A 567 -11.54 11.41 -11.39
CA LEU A 567 -10.82 10.21 -11.85
C LEU A 567 -11.40 8.87 -11.40
#